data_AF-A0A8K0U2K3-F1
#
_entry.id   AF-A0A8K0U2K3-F1
#
_cell.length_a   1.000
_cell.length_b   1.000
_cell.length_c   1.000
_cell.angle_alpha   90.00
_cell.angle_beta   90.00
_cell.angle_gamma   90.00
#
_symmetry.space_group_name_H-M   'P 1'
#
loop_
_entity.id
_entity.type
_entity.pdbx_description
1 polymer ?
#
loop_
_entity_poly.entity_id
_entity_poly.type
_entity_poly.pdbx_seq_one_letter_code
_entity_poly.pdbx_strand_id
1 'polypeptide(L)'
;MSARKSGLQREVLALYRRALRMVRTKPVHAQPKFLLFVRFSFHMQAASVTPRNVAAIEHLIRRGRRQIEMYENSSIKDCQISQAMRDWEQRQSRQNILNS
;
A
#
# COMPACT_ATOMS: atom_id res chain seq x y z
N MET A 1 -23.46 -2.27 12.59
CA MET A 1 -23.87 -2.29 11.17
C MET A 1 -22.67 -1.90 10.29
N SER A 2 -22.23 -2.76 9.37
CA SER A 2 -21.16 -2.40 8.43
C SER A 2 -21.71 -1.44 7.39
N ALA A 3 -21.26 -0.18 7.39
CA ALA A 3 -21.66 0.79 6.38
C ALA A 3 -21.28 0.27 4.98
N ARG A 4 -22.23 0.31 4.03
CA ARG A 4 -22.01 -0.12 2.65
C ARG A 4 -20.88 0.72 2.06
N LYS A 5 -19.77 0.06 1.69
CA LYS A 5 -18.62 0.74 1.09
C LYS A 5 -19.01 1.35 -0.26
N SER A 6 -18.62 2.59 -0.51
CA SER A 6 -18.81 3.22 -1.82
C SER A 6 -18.05 2.45 -2.91
N GLY A 7 -18.43 2.63 -4.18
CA GLY A 7 -17.73 2.02 -5.31
C GLY A 7 -16.23 2.32 -5.27
N LEU A 8 -15.89 3.58 -5.03
CA LEU A 8 -14.51 4.05 -4.91
C LEU A 8 -13.75 3.39 -3.74
N GLN A 9 -14.38 3.27 -2.57
CA GLN A 9 -13.77 2.56 -1.43
C GLN A 9 -13.51 1.08 -1.76
N ARG A 10 -14.41 0.43 -2.49
CA ARG A 10 -14.21 -0.95 -2.96
C ARG A 10 -13.02 -1.06 -3.91
N GLU A 11 -12.84 -0.08 -4.80
CA GLU A 11 -11.71 -0.03 -5.72
C GLU A 11 -10.37 0.15 -4.99
N VAL A 12 -10.29 1.06 -4.02
CA VAL A 12 -9.08 1.23 -3.20
C VAL A 12 -8.72 -0.06 -2.48
N LEU A 13 -9.71 -0.75 -1.88
CA LEU A 13 -9.47 -2.02 -1.20
C LEU A 13 -9.13 -3.17 -2.15
N ALA A 14 -9.69 -3.19 -3.36
CA ALA A 14 -9.30 -4.14 -4.39
C ALA A 14 -7.85 -3.92 -4.83
N LEU A 15 -7.44 -2.67 -4.99
CA LEU A 15 -6.08 -2.29 -5.33
C LEU A 15 -5.08 -2.69 -4.23
N TYR A 16 -5.42 -2.43 -2.96
CA TYR A 16 -4.58 -2.83 -1.83
C TYR A 16 -4.41 -4.35 -1.75
N ARG A 17 -5.50 -5.11 -1.91
CA ARG A 17 -5.44 -6.59 -1.94
C ARG A 17 -4.63 -7.11 -3.14
N ARG A 18 -4.69 -6.46 -4.31
CA ARG A 18 -3.83 -6.80 -5.45
C ARG A 18 -2.36 -6.56 -5.11
N ALA A 19 -2.03 -5.41 -4.51
CA ALA A 19 -0.67 -5.12 -4.07
C ALA A 19 -0.13 -6.19 -3.10
N LEU A 20 -0.91 -6.60 -2.11
CA LEU A 20 -0.52 -7.65 -1.17
C LEU A 20 -0.38 -9.05 -1.82
N ARG A 21 -1.06 -9.31 -2.94
CA ARG A 21 -0.85 -10.53 -3.72
C ARG A 21 0.43 -10.44 -4.55
N MET A 22 0.71 -9.30 -5.15
CA MET A 22 1.98 -9.04 -5.84
C MET A 22 3.17 -9.22 -4.89
N VAL A 23 3.11 -8.73 -3.65
CA VAL A 23 4.18 -8.96 -2.66
C VAL A 23 4.52 -10.45 -2.51
N ARG A 24 3.52 -11.33 -2.51
CA ARG A 24 3.70 -12.78 -2.36
C ARG A 24 4.36 -13.45 -3.56
N THR A 25 4.39 -12.80 -4.73
CA THR A 25 5.09 -13.32 -5.92
C THR A 25 6.58 -12.97 -5.92
N LYS A 26 7.05 -12.14 -4.98
CA LYS A 26 8.45 -11.72 -4.88
C LYS A 26 9.31 -12.71 -4.11
N PRO A 27 10.64 -12.73 -4.35
CA PRO A 27 11.56 -13.56 -3.58
C PRO A 27 11.38 -13.32 -2.08
N VAL A 28 11.42 -14.39 -1.28
CA VAL A 28 11.10 -14.37 0.16
C VAL A 28 11.87 -13.27 0.91
N HIS A 29 13.15 -13.09 0.60
CA HIS A 29 14.01 -12.09 1.23
C HIS A 29 13.61 -10.63 0.89
N ALA A 30 12.96 -10.40 -0.25
CA ALA A 30 12.52 -9.06 -0.68
C ALA A 30 11.08 -8.75 -0.26
N GLN A 31 10.26 -9.75 0.08
CA GLN A 31 8.85 -9.54 0.45
C GLN A 31 8.65 -8.52 1.59
N PRO A 32 9.48 -8.48 2.66
CA PRO A 32 9.33 -7.46 3.71
C PRO A 32 9.48 -6.04 3.18
N LYS A 33 10.43 -5.78 2.26
CA LYS A 33 10.63 -4.47 1.64
C LYS A 33 9.40 -4.04 0.83
N PHE A 34 8.88 -4.95 -0.01
CA PHE A 34 7.67 -4.68 -0.80
C PHE A 34 6.45 -4.47 0.09
N LEU A 35 6.30 -5.25 1.16
CA LEU A 35 5.21 -5.10 2.11
C LEU A 35 5.26 -3.74 2.79
N LEU A 36 6.44 -3.33 3.29
CA LEU A 36 6.65 -2.01 3.87
C LEU A 36 6.32 -0.91 2.88
N PHE A 37 6.86 -1.00 1.66
CA PHE A 37 6.60 -0.04 0.60
C PHE A 37 5.09 0.14 0.33
N VAL A 38 4.36 -0.98 0.21
CA VAL A 38 2.90 -0.96 -0.02
C VAL A 38 2.17 -0.33 1.16
N ARG A 39 2.43 -0.77 2.39
CA ARG A 39 1.73 -0.26 3.58
C ARG A 39 1.98 1.22 3.79
N PHE A 40 3.24 1.64 3.70
CA PHE A 40 3.63 3.05 3.80
C PHE A 40 2.95 3.89 2.72
N SER A 41 3.02 3.45 1.45
CA SER A 41 2.47 4.21 0.32
C SER A 41 0.96 4.41 0.45
N PHE A 42 0.20 3.36 0.79
CA PHE A 42 -1.24 3.49 0.98
C PHE A 42 -1.58 4.38 2.17
N HIS A 43 -0.84 4.28 3.27
CA HIS A 43 -1.08 5.13 4.43
C HIS A 43 -0.81 6.60 4.15
N MET A 44 0.32 6.93 3.53
CA MET A 44 0.67 8.30 3.18
C MET A 44 -0.32 8.90 2.17
N GLN A 45 -0.71 8.13 1.16
CA GLN A 45 -1.70 8.59 0.17
C GLN A 45 -3.09 8.79 0.79
N ALA A 46 -3.52 7.91 1.69
CA ALA A 46 -4.78 8.07 2.41
C ALA A 46 -4.77 9.31 3.31
N ALA A 47 -3.62 9.63 3.93
CA ALA A 47 -3.46 10.84 4.74
C ALA A 47 -3.40 12.12 3.90
N SER A 48 -3.00 12.04 2.63
CA SER A 48 -2.84 13.22 1.75
C SER A 48 -4.11 13.64 1.02
N VAL A 49 -5.21 12.89 1.11
CA VAL A 49 -6.47 13.21 0.40
C VAL A 49 -7.67 13.15 1.33
N THR A 50 -8.66 14.00 1.08
CA THR A 50 -9.95 13.92 1.78
C THR A 50 -10.91 13.00 1.01
N PRO A 51 -11.84 12.31 1.68
CA PRO A 51 -12.82 11.44 1.03
C PRO A 51 -13.72 12.17 0.00
N ARG A 52 -13.82 13.49 0.08
CA ARG A 52 -14.62 14.33 -0.83
C ARG A 52 -13.90 14.61 -2.15
N ASN A 53 -12.57 14.49 -2.21
CA ASN A 53 -11.81 14.74 -3.42
C ASN A 53 -11.74 13.48 -4.30
N VAL A 54 -12.87 13.15 -4.92
CA VAL A 54 -13.05 11.93 -5.74
C VAL A 54 -12.03 11.89 -6.89
N ALA A 55 -11.83 13.00 -7.61
CA ALA A 55 -10.91 13.07 -8.74
C ALA A 55 -9.46 12.76 -8.34
N ALA A 56 -9.00 13.27 -7.18
CA ALA A 56 -7.67 12.95 -6.67
C ALA A 56 -7.54 11.47 -6.29
N ILE A 57 -8.56 10.88 -5.65
CA ILE A 57 -8.56 9.46 -5.28
C ILE A 57 -8.51 8.59 -6.54
N GLU A 58 -9.30 8.91 -7.56
CA GLU A 58 -9.25 8.19 -8.84
C GLU A 58 -7.88 8.30 -9.52
N HIS A 59 -7.26 9.48 -9.50
CA HIS A 59 -5.92 9.66 -10.01
C HIS A 59 -4.91 8.77 -9.27
N LEU A 60 -4.98 8.73 -7.94
CA LEU A 60 -4.14 7.85 -7.11
C LEU A 60 -4.38 6.37 -7.42
N ILE A 61 -5.63 5.95 -7.61
CA ILE A 61 -5.98 4.58 -8.02
C ILE A 61 -5.34 4.24 -9.37
N ARG A 62 -5.49 5.12 -10.38
CA ARG A 62 -4.89 4.92 -11.71
C ARG A 62 -3.36 4.82 -11.63
N ARG A 63 -2.73 5.70 -10.86
CA ARG A 63 -1.27 5.67 -10.64
C ARG A 63 -0.84 4.38 -9.93
N GLY A 64 -1.54 3.99 -8.87
CA GLY A 64 -1.25 2.77 -8.11
C GLY A 64 -1.42 1.50 -8.95
N ARG A 65 -2.42 1.44 -9.84
CA ARG A 65 -2.60 0.33 -10.78
C ARG A 65 -1.37 0.14 -11.67
N ARG A 66 -0.88 1.21 -12.30
CA ARG A 66 0.34 1.17 -13.14
C ARG A 66 1.57 0.74 -12.34
N GLN A 67 1.70 1.22 -11.10
CA GLN A 67 2.83 0.86 -10.26
C GLN A 67 2.81 -0.61 -9.84
N ILE A 68 1.64 -1.16 -9.50
CA ILE A 68 1.49 -2.57 -9.17
C ILE A 68 1.74 -3.44 -10.40
N GLU A 69 1.23 -3.07 -11.56
CA GLU A 69 1.47 -3.78 -12.82
C GLU A 69 2.96 -3.85 -13.17
N MET A 70 3.68 -2.73 -13.04
CA MET A 70 5.13 -2.72 -13.17
C MET A 70 5.77 -3.73 -12.20
N TYR A 71 5.42 -3.66 -10.91
CA TYR A 71 5.94 -4.60 -9.93
C TYR A 71 5.41 -6.02 -10.08
N GLU A 72 4.38 -6.33 -10.86
CA GLU A 72 3.99 -7.71 -11.13
C GLU A 72 4.93 -8.39 -12.13
N ASN A 73 5.71 -7.60 -12.90
CA ASN A 73 6.74 -8.14 -13.77
C ASN A 73 7.73 -9.00 -12.97
N SER A 74 7.96 -10.22 -13.47
CA SER A 74 8.84 -11.21 -12.85
C SER A 74 10.31 -10.80 -12.90
N SER A 75 10.73 -9.89 -13.79
CA SER A 75 12.09 -9.35 -13.83
C SER A 75 12.42 -8.46 -12.63
N ILE A 76 11.43 -7.83 -12.00
CA ILE A 76 11.64 -6.97 -10.85
C ILE A 76 11.61 -7.83 -9.57
N LYS A 77 12.79 -8.01 -8.98
CA LYS A 77 12.97 -8.90 -7.81
C LYS A 77 13.10 -8.18 -6.47
N ASP A 78 13.43 -6.89 -6.47
CA ASP A 78 13.61 -6.10 -5.25
C ASP A 78 13.03 -4.68 -5.42
N CYS A 79 12.87 -3.96 -4.32
CA CYS A 79 12.50 -2.54 -4.31
C CYS A 79 13.33 -1.76 -3.29
N GLN A 80 13.59 -0.50 -3.61
CA GLN A 80 14.23 0.42 -2.67
C GLN A 80 13.23 0.92 -1.63
N ILE A 81 13.66 0.96 -0.37
CA ILE A 81 12.91 1.55 0.73
C ILE A 81 13.74 2.67 1.36
N SER A 82 13.11 3.83 1.59
CA SER A 82 13.78 4.99 2.17
C SER A 82 13.93 4.85 3.68
N GLN A 83 14.81 5.67 4.29
CA GLN A 83 14.95 5.71 5.74
C GLN A 83 13.62 6.06 6.43
N ALA A 84 12.88 7.03 5.89
CA ALA A 84 11.57 7.41 6.40
C ALA A 84 10.56 6.24 6.45
N MET A 85 10.62 5.30 5.49
CA MET A 85 9.80 4.09 5.52
C MET A 85 10.19 3.18 6.69
N ARG A 86 11.49 2.99 6.92
CA ARG A 86 12.00 2.17 8.04
C ARG A 86 11.62 2.78 9.37
N ASP A 87 11.77 4.09 9.52
CA ASP A 87 11.41 4.81 10.74
C ASP A 87 9.91 4.76 11.00
N TRP A 88 9.10 4.80 9.94
CA TRP A 88 7.66 4.59 10.04
C TRP A 88 7.31 3.18 10.55
N GLU A 89 7.93 2.13 9.99
CA GLU A 89 7.71 0.75 10.43
C GLU A 89 8.07 0.55 11.91
N GLN A 90 9.22 1.07 12.33
CA GLN A 90 9.65 0.99 13.72
C GLN A 90 8.66 1.66 14.69
N ARG A 91 8.09 2.80 14.31
CA ARG A 91 7.06 3.49 15.13
C ARG A 91 5.78 2.68 15.23
N GLN A 92 5.32 2.11 14.11
CA GLN A 92 4.09 1.28 14.09
C GLN A 92 4.26 0.00 14.92
N SER A 93 5.41 -0.66 14.84
CA SER A 93 5.69 -1.87 15.63
C SER A 93 5.72 -1.59 17.13
N ARG A 94 6.31 -0.45 17.55
CA ARG A 94 6.29 -0.03 18.97
C ARG A 94 4.86 0.24 19.46
N GLN A 95 4.04 0.90 18.65
CA GLN A 95 2.64 1.18 19.01
C GLN A 95 1.81 -0.10 19.14
N ASN A 96 2.04 -1.11 18.30
CA ASN A 96 1.34 -2.39 18.43
C ASN A 96 1.72 -3.13 19.71
N ILE A 97 2.99 -3.10 20.13
CA ILE A 97 3.45 -3.76 21.37
C ILE A 97 2.88 -3.07 22.62
N LEU A 98 2.74 -1.74 22.61
CA LEU A 98 2.20 -0.99 23.75
C LEU A 98 0.68 -1.09 23.90
N ASN A 99 -0.02 -1.52 22.85
CA ASN A 99 -1.48 -1.65 22.81
C ASN A 99 -1.97 -3.12 22.85
N SER A 100 -1.07 -4.07 23.10
CA SER A 100 -1.36 -5.52 23.22
C SER A 100 -1.22 -5.96 24.67
#